data_AF-A0A1Z3N3R7-F1
#
_entry.id   AF-A0A1Z3N3R7-F1
#
_cell.length_a   1.000
_cell.length_b   1.000
_cell.length_c   1.000
_cell.angle_alpha   90.00
_cell.angle_beta   90.00
_cell.angle_gamma   90.00
#
_symmetry.space_group_name_H-M   'P 1'
#
loop_
_entity.id
_entity.type
_entity.pdbx_description
1 polymer ?
#
loop_
_entity_poly.entity_id
_entity_poly.type
_entity_poly.pdbx_seq_one_letter_code
_entity_poly.pdbx_strand_id
1 'polypeptide(L)'
;MTLNQVAMEGTNMDYLVMTITPNNKIYLPGNNRLRVFDLDNNIASSISFTGKGLYGYPNVDIAQCHRPVNYGLAYNKSTSDLTYFLLGNWQVLTEVCGNTGNVSMGRINPSTFALMSSSTQPANTVSQSWTMLGAFKTGMDGRMYTTYLKGGRFAVLNEATNTFDNILAIGQGNCIDGTLAKDCKASPQDIFVAQNGTIYFIDAGRIRTILPDKTVKTLYGAWGADGDDGSPLAARLSDANYIQKATDGTIQVFQNAFHVIREFTQSGNITRLAGDGNEANPSPSVVANETSIRGTNSWSLTPNFYMDPATKDTYLAMQDAGVYKLTYSTKKWTRIMGTGSGSGTNPDVSDGVGGMSIRANGGNINILGIYDGKIYVSFQRQIGGPTAGTSADQKLIKTYDLASPYTQNHFIGVNTYETSGNTCSDGMAYSSCYFKPSISNGVPVYDSVGGRWYFPAGTEVYLRNSDGTFKKKTTPRNFNVSAYRRIPFVAPATEDTELLYYCSSGRLYKWNLNTNVETALPWISDTSFSCAGKTMLYDNSIGSLVFVYSKNGLNGVAEYYDP
;
A
#
# COMPACT_ATOMS: atom_id res chain seq x y z
N MET A 1 -27.87 -22.00 17.98
CA MET A 1 -26.67 -21.27 17.51
C MET A 1 -27.14 -20.37 16.37
N THR A 2 -27.54 -19.15 16.67
CA THR A 2 -28.02 -18.16 15.68
C THR A 2 -26.90 -17.18 15.42
N LEU A 3 -26.30 -17.28 14.23
CA LEU A 3 -25.17 -16.48 13.81
C LEU A 3 -25.69 -15.13 13.27
N ASN A 4 -25.58 -14.05 14.05
CA ASN A 4 -26.11 -12.73 13.68
C ASN A 4 -25.00 -11.68 13.54
N GLN A 5 -24.22 -11.80 12.46
CA GLN A 5 -23.60 -10.70 11.72
C GLN A 5 -22.97 -11.33 10.48
N VAL A 6 -23.45 -10.96 9.28
CA VAL A 6 -22.84 -11.36 8.02
C VAL A 6 -22.21 -10.11 7.42
N ALA A 7 -20.88 -10.03 7.48
CA ALA A 7 -20.14 -9.07 6.68
C ALA A 7 -20.10 -9.58 5.23
N MET A 8 -20.58 -8.77 4.27
CA MET A 8 -20.38 -9.05 2.85
C MET A 8 -19.22 -8.18 2.36
N GLU A 9 -18.12 -8.81 1.92
CA GLU A 9 -17.05 -8.11 1.21
C GLU A 9 -17.48 -7.83 -0.23
N GLY A 10 -17.76 -6.56 -0.54
CA GLY A 10 -17.84 -6.05 -1.91
C GLY A 10 -16.44 -5.71 -2.42
N THR A 11 -16.08 -6.21 -3.60
CA THR A 11 -14.73 -6.10 -4.18
C THR A 11 -14.35 -4.71 -4.70
N ASN A 12 -15.10 -3.65 -4.36
CA ASN A 12 -14.74 -2.25 -4.65
C ASN A 12 -15.52 -1.30 -3.74
N MET A 13 -14.86 -0.75 -2.71
CA MET A 13 -15.21 0.40 -1.87
C MET A 13 -16.64 0.55 -1.27
N ASP A 14 -17.56 -0.39 -1.47
CA ASP A 14 -18.87 -0.42 -0.83
C ASP A 14 -18.85 -1.41 0.34
N TYR A 15 -18.52 -0.94 1.55
CA TYR A 15 -18.63 -1.73 2.77
C TYR A 15 -20.10 -1.88 3.15
N LEU A 16 -20.75 -2.94 2.64
CA LEU A 16 -22.12 -3.26 3.04
C LEU A 16 -22.11 -3.95 4.41
N VAL A 17 -22.37 -3.18 5.47
CA VAL A 17 -22.62 -3.73 6.81
C VAL A 17 -24.09 -4.13 6.89
N MET A 18 -24.35 -5.44 6.99
CA MET A 18 -25.68 -5.95 7.33
C MET A 18 -25.78 -6.03 8.85
N THR A 19 -26.62 -5.18 9.44
CA THR A 19 -26.94 -5.29 10.87
C THR A 19 -28.35 -5.86 11.01
N ILE A 20 -28.43 -7.11 11.45
CA ILE A 20 -29.68 -7.68 11.98
C ILE A 20 -29.83 -7.10 13.38
N THR A 21 -30.85 -6.28 13.55
CA THR A 21 -31.13 -5.68 14.85
C THR A 21 -32.05 -6.57 15.66
N PRO A 22 -32.03 -6.47 16.99
CA PRO A 22 -32.87 -7.32 17.84
C PRO A 22 -34.40 -7.06 17.69
N ASN A 23 -34.82 -6.03 16.94
CA ASN A 23 -36.22 -5.79 16.54
C ASN A 23 -36.64 -6.50 15.25
N ASN A 24 -35.93 -7.57 14.86
CA ASN A 24 -36.20 -8.40 13.68
C ASN A 24 -36.24 -7.61 12.34
N LYS A 25 -35.40 -6.57 12.22
CA LYS A 25 -35.20 -5.82 10.98
C LYS A 25 -33.77 -5.95 10.48
N ILE A 26 -33.62 -5.86 9.16
CA ILE A 26 -32.32 -5.79 8.49
C ILE A 26 -32.16 -4.41 7.86
N TYR A 27 -31.08 -3.73 8.19
CA TYR A 27 -30.72 -2.43 7.62
C TYR A 27 -29.55 -2.61 6.65
N LEU A 28 -29.75 -2.23 5.37
CA LEU A 28 -28.74 -2.35 4.32
C LEU A 28 -28.40 -1.00 3.66
N PRO A 29 -27.10 -0.66 3.53
CA PRO A 29 -26.69 0.58 2.88
C PRO A 29 -27.02 0.56 1.40
N GLY A 30 -27.52 1.68 0.89
CA GLY A 30 -27.70 1.93 -0.53
C GLY A 30 -27.32 3.37 -0.90
N ASN A 31 -27.11 3.64 -2.19
CA ASN A 31 -26.83 4.98 -2.69
C ASN A 31 -27.93 5.97 -2.26
N ASN A 32 -27.64 6.80 -1.25
CA ASN A 32 -28.52 7.83 -0.65
C ASN A 32 -29.76 7.32 0.08
N ARG A 33 -29.89 6.00 0.28
CA ARG A 33 -31.08 5.43 0.91
C ARG A 33 -30.74 4.25 1.80
N LEU A 34 -31.45 4.16 2.91
CA LEU A 34 -31.46 3.01 3.80
C LEU A 34 -32.49 2.01 3.27
N ARG A 35 -32.07 0.78 3.00
CA ARG A 35 -33.00 -0.33 2.78
C ARG A 35 -33.32 -0.96 4.13
N VAL A 36 -34.60 -1.12 4.43
CA VAL A 36 -35.08 -1.75 5.66
C VAL A 36 -35.91 -2.95 5.28
N PHE A 37 -35.51 -4.13 5.71
CA PHE A 37 -36.29 -5.35 5.57
C PHE A 37 -36.90 -5.65 6.94
N ASP A 38 -38.21 -5.53 7.02
CA ASP A 38 -39.00 -5.91 8.18
C ASP A 38 -39.33 -7.40 8.05
N LEU A 39 -38.67 -8.24 8.86
CA LEU A 39 -38.79 -9.69 8.73
C LEU A 39 -40.13 -10.20 9.28
N ASP A 40 -40.73 -9.50 10.24
CA ASP A 40 -42.03 -9.86 10.81
C ASP A 40 -43.14 -9.70 9.78
N ASN A 41 -43.07 -8.63 8.98
CA ASN A 41 -44.09 -8.29 7.99
C ASN A 41 -43.71 -8.70 6.57
N ASN A 42 -42.49 -9.18 6.35
CA ASN A 42 -41.90 -9.46 5.04
C ASN A 42 -41.99 -8.25 4.09
N ILE A 43 -41.67 -7.05 4.60
CA ILE A 43 -41.74 -5.78 3.85
C ILE A 43 -40.33 -5.24 3.64
N ALA A 44 -40.00 -4.88 2.40
CA ALA A 44 -38.81 -4.11 2.06
C ALA A 44 -39.17 -2.63 1.83
N SER A 45 -38.57 -1.74 2.61
CA SER A 45 -38.73 -0.29 2.52
C SER A 45 -37.44 0.39 2.08
N SER A 46 -37.57 1.53 1.41
CA SER A 46 -36.46 2.35 0.94
C SER A 46 -36.61 3.76 1.51
N ILE A 47 -35.77 4.11 2.47
CA ILE A 47 -35.90 5.33 3.26
C ILE A 47 -34.81 6.32 2.87
N SER A 48 -35.19 7.59 2.67
CA SER A 48 -34.25 8.70 2.49
C SER A 48 -34.05 9.43 3.82
N PHE A 49 -32.82 9.86 4.08
CA PHE A 49 -32.53 10.70 5.23
C PHE A 49 -32.79 12.17 4.90
N THR A 50 -33.24 12.96 5.88
CA THR A 50 -33.56 14.39 5.73
C THR A 50 -33.06 15.20 6.92
N GLY A 51 -33.21 16.52 6.88
CA GLY A 51 -32.95 17.39 8.00
C GLY A 51 -31.52 17.95 8.03
N LYS A 52 -31.31 18.89 8.94
CA LYS A 52 -30.09 19.69 9.10
C LYS A 52 -29.37 19.34 10.39
N GLY A 53 -28.10 19.73 10.50
CA GLY A 53 -27.30 19.54 11.71
C GLY A 53 -26.06 18.68 11.53
N LEU A 54 -25.66 18.37 10.30
CA LEU A 54 -24.46 17.59 10.01
C LEU A 54 -23.19 18.32 10.53
N TYR A 55 -22.27 17.59 11.16
CA TYR A 55 -21.02 18.19 11.64
C TYR A 55 -20.21 18.81 10.48
N GLY A 56 -19.81 20.07 10.62
CA GLY A 56 -19.14 20.86 9.58
C GLY A 56 -20.09 21.53 8.57
N TYR A 57 -21.33 21.07 8.45
CA TYR A 57 -22.37 21.61 7.56
C TYR A 57 -23.74 21.71 8.27
N PRO A 58 -23.84 22.46 9.39
CA PRO A 58 -25.01 22.41 10.26
C PRO A 58 -26.30 22.93 9.59
N ASN A 59 -26.19 23.73 8.53
CA ASN A 59 -27.32 24.39 7.88
C ASN A 59 -27.79 23.73 6.58
N VAL A 60 -27.06 22.71 6.11
CA VAL A 60 -27.35 21.98 4.87
C VAL A 60 -28.24 20.79 5.17
N ASP A 61 -29.27 20.57 4.35
CA ASP A 61 -30.10 19.38 4.48
C ASP A 61 -29.37 18.17 3.91
N ILE A 62 -29.33 17.06 4.65
CA ILE A 62 -28.61 15.86 4.23
C ILE A 62 -29.19 15.23 2.94
N ALA A 63 -30.46 15.50 2.62
CA ALA A 63 -31.07 15.07 1.36
C ALA A 63 -30.41 15.74 0.13
N GLN A 64 -29.75 16.88 0.33
CA GLN A 64 -29.00 17.58 -0.72
C GLN A 64 -27.56 17.05 -0.85
N CYS A 65 -27.10 16.22 0.10
CA CYS A 65 -25.79 15.62 0.03
C CYS A 65 -25.81 14.36 -0.85
N HIS A 66 -24.85 14.23 -1.76
CA HIS A 66 -24.61 12.98 -2.48
C HIS A 66 -23.79 12.00 -1.63
N ARG A 67 -24.29 10.76 -1.53
CA ARG A 67 -23.64 9.53 -1.07
C ARG A 67 -23.26 9.51 0.41
N PRO A 68 -24.16 9.17 1.34
CA PRO A 68 -23.73 8.70 2.65
C PRO A 68 -22.97 7.39 2.46
N VAL A 69 -21.71 7.37 2.88
CA VAL A 69 -20.76 6.32 2.49
C VAL A 69 -20.66 5.23 3.55
N ASN A 70 -21.03 5.52 4.80
CA ASN A 70 -21.07 4.52 5.88
C ASN A 70 -22.10 4.89 6.95
N TYR A 71 -22.72 3.89 7.57
CA TYR A 71 -23.47 4.10 8.81
C TYR A 71 -23.40 2.91 9.75
N GLY A 72 -23.62 3.18 11.03
CA GLY A 72 -23.79 2.18 12.08
C GLY A 72 -25.05 2.45 12.88
N LEU A 73 -25.48 1.47 13.66
CA LEU A 73 -26.66 1.54 14.53
C LEU A 73 -26.24 1.52 16.00
N ALA A 74 -26.85 2.38 16.82
CA ALA A 74 -26.82 2.27 18.27
C ALA A 74 -28.21 1.87 18.75
N TYR A 75 -28.27 1.04 19.80
CA TYR A 75 -29.54 0.54 20.32
C TYR A 75 -29.47 0.26 21.81
N ASN A 76 -30.64 0.25 22.45
CA ASN A 76 -30.76 -0.15 23.84
C ASN A 76 -30.71 -1.68 23.93
N LYS A 77 -29.69 -2.21 24.61
CA LYS A 77 -29.49 -3.67 24.76
C LYS A 77 -30.63 -4.41 25.45
N SER A 78 -31.43 -3.73 26.27
CA SER A 78 -32.53 -4.34 27.05
C SER A 78 -33.84 -4.32 26.29
N THR A 79 -34.13 -3.22 25.57
CA THR A 79 -35.41 -3.06 24.87
C THR A 79 -35.32 -3.36 23.38
N SER A 80 -34.10 -3.48 22.83
CA SER A 80 -33.84 -3.64 21.39
C SER A 80 -34.17 -2.42 20.53
N ASP A 81 -34.60 -1.32 21.16
CA ASP A 81 -34.96 -0.10 20.45
C ASP A 81 -33.71 0.59 19.89
N LEU A 82 -33.80 1.04 18.65
CA LEU A 82 -32.78 1.90 18.06
C LEU A 82 -32.73 3.23 18.80
N THR A 83 -31.53 3.66 19.16
CA THR A 83 -31.28 4.97 19.78
C THR A 83 -31.00 6.01 18.70
N TYR A 84 -30.13 5.67 17.74
CA TYR A 84 -29.81 6.50 16.59
C TYR A 84 -29.09 5.68 15.50
N PHE A 85 -29.14 6.17 14.26
CA PHE A 85 -28.17 5.80 13.23
C PHE A 85 -27.02 6.79 13.27
N LEU A 86 -25.77 6.35 13.20
CA LEU A 86 -24.63 7.23 12.99
C LEU A 86 -24.19 7.14 11.54
N LEU A 87 -24.21 8.25 10.85
CA LEU A 87 -23.85 8.37 9.45
C LEU A 87 -22.54 9.12 9.29
N GLY A 88 -21.72 8.63 8.36
CA GLY A 88 -20.52 9.28 7.87
C GLY A 88 -20.69 9.58 6.38
N ASN A 89 -20.58 10.85 6.03
CA ASN A 89 -20.69 11.31 4.65
C ASN A 89 -19.30 11.58 4.08
N TRP A 90 -18.97 10.92 2.96
CA TRP A 90 -17.71 11.08 2.26
C TRP A 90 -17.93 11.66 0.86
N GLN A 91 -16.94 12.44 0.43
CA GLN A 91 -17.02 13.35 -0.71
C GLN A 91 -17.18 12.63 -2.05
N VAL A 92 -18.24 12.92 -2.80
CA VAL A 92 -18.20 12.77 -4.27
C VAL A 92 -18.70 14.05 -4.92
N LEU A 93 -17.76 14.90 -5.33
CA LEU A 93 -17.83 15.86 -6.44
C LEU A 93 -19.09 16.75 -6.60
N THR A 94 -19.87 17.03 -5.55
CA THR A 94 -20.96 18.01 -5.62
C THR A 94 -20.84 19.06 -4.51
N GLU A 95 -21.02 20.32 -4.90
CA GLU A 95 -20.69 21.56 -4.16
C GLU A 95 -21.46 21.79 -2.84
N VAL A 96 -22.53 21.03 -2.56
CA VAL A 96 -23.49 21.37 -1.48
C VAL A 96 -23.04 20.91 -0.09
N CYS A 97 -22.42 19.73 0.02
CA CYS A 97 -21.90 19.18 1.28
C CYS A 97 -20.40 18.83 1.16
N GLY A 98 -19.61 19.70 0.52
CA GLY A 98 -18.19 19.43 0.33
C GLY A 98 -17.37 20.64 -0.12
N ASN A 99 -16.25 20.91 0.57
CA ASN A 99 -14.98 21.32 -0.06
C ASN A 99 -13.73 21.27 0.87
N THR A 100 -13.73 20.56 2.00
CA THR A 100 -12.61 20.66 2.98
C THR A 100 -11.82 19.38 3.24
N GLY A 101 -12.10 18.29 2.51
CA GLY A 101 -11.37 17.02 2.63
C GLY A 101 -11.71 16.19 3.86
N ASN A 102 -12.73 16.56 4.64
CA ASN A 102 -13.12 15.88 5.88
C ASN A 102 -14.46 15.12 5.73
N VAL A 103 -14.60 14.00 6.43
CA VAL A 103 -15.88 13.28 6.59
C VAL A 103 -16.75 14.01 7.59
N SER A 104 -17.99 14.28 7.19
CA SER A 104 -18.99 14.90 8.04
C SER A 104 -19.88 13.84 8.68
N MET A 105 -20.15 14.00 9.99
CA MET A 105 -20.86 13.00 10.79
C MET A 105 -22.21 13.49 11.28
N GLY A 106 -23.19 12.58 11.36
CA GLY A 106 -24.57 12.88 11.71
C GLY A 106 -25.29 11.71 12.38
N ARG A 107 -25.85 11.92 13.57
CA ARG A 107 -26.84 11.09 14.24
C ARG A 107 -28.19 11.36 13.62
N ILE A 108 -28.90 10.30 13.31
CA ILE A 108 -30.23 10.32 12.71
C ILE A 108 -31.19 9.66 13.68
N ASN A 109 -32.31 10.33 13.91
CA ASN A 109 -33.38 9.81 14.73
C ASN A 109 -34.03 8.61 14.00
N PRO A 110 -34.15 7.44 14.65
CA PRO A 110 -34.59 6.24 13.98
C PRO A 110 -36.09 6.18 13.69
N SER A 111 -36.91 7.03 14.31
CA SER A 111 -38.34 7.09 14.02
C SER A 111 -38.68 8.07 12.90
N THR A 112 -37.94 9.18 12.79
CA THR A 112 -38.19 10.22 11.78
C THR A 112 -37.27 10.12 10.57
N PHE A 113 -36.16 9.41 10.70
CA PHE A 113 -35.06 9.37 9.71
C PHE A 113 -34.50 10.76 9.37
N ALA A 114 -34.67 11.71 10.29
CA ALA A 114 -34.10 13.05 10.19
C ALA A 114 -32.83 13.20 11.04
N LEU A 115 -31.91 14.05 10.60
CA LEU A 115 -30.75 14.45 11.39
C LEU A 115 -31.17 15.05 12.73
N MET A 116 -30.45 14.66 13.77
CA MET A 116 -30.54 15.26 15.10
C MET A 116 -29.74 16.56 15.16
N SER A 117 -29.98 17.37 16.20
CA SER A 117 -29.29 18.66 16.44
C SER A 117 -27.77 18.55 16.29
N SER A 118 -27.13 19.59 15.74
CA SER A 118 -25.67 19.67 15.58
C SER A 118 -24.89 19.55 16.91
N SER A 119 -25.48 19.99 18.03
CA SER A 119 -24.90 19.84 19.39
C SER A 119 -24.82 18.39 19.86
N THR A 120 -25.62 17.51 19.25
CA THR A 120 -25.64 16.07 19.51
C THR A 120 -24.77 15.31 18.51
N GLN A 121 -23.88 15.96 17.77
CA GLN A 121 -23.04 15.28 16.80
C GLN A 121 -21.66 14.99 17.36
N PRO A 122 -21.08 13.80 17.08
CA PRO A 122 -19.70 13.53 17.43
C PRO A 122 -18.77 14.58 16.83
N ALA A 123 -17.84 15.09 17.63
CA ALA A 123 -16.80 15.96 17.12
C ALA A 123 -15.93 15.20 16.11
N ASN A 124 -15.56 15.86 15.01
CA ASN A 124 -14.66 15.29 14.02
C ASN A 124 -13.22 15.23 14.57
N THR A 125 -12.99 14.26 15.45
CA THR A 125 -11.70 13.93 16.05
C THR A 125 -10.96 12.88 15.23
N VAL A 126 -11.39 12.66 13.99
CA VAL A 126 -10.80 11.70 13.06
C VAL A 126 -10.28 12.52 11.88
N SER A 127 -8.98 12.78 11.82
CA SER A 127 -8.38 13.31 10.58
C SER A 127 -8.60 12.29 9.48
N GLN A 128 -9.33 12.61 8.39
CA GLN A 128 -9.74 11.62 7.38
C GLN A 128 -9.29 11.97 5.96
N SER A 129 -8.44 11.12 5.37
CA SER A 129 -8.06 11.14 3.95
C SER A 129 -8.98 10.24 3.10
N TRP A 130 -8.91 10.33 1.77
CA TRP A 130 -9.65 9.53 0.76
C TRP A 130 -9.63 8.00 0.98
N THR A 131 -8.72 7.48 1.81
CA THR A 131 -8.53 6.05 2.10
C THR A 131 -9.13 5.60 3.43
N MET A 132 -9.81 6.50 4.16
CA MET A 132 -10.35 6.29 5.51
C MET A 132 -11.81 5.84 5.54
N LEU A 133 -12.20 4.89 4.69
CA LEU A 133 -13.48 4.20 4.82
C LEU A 133 -13.46 3.34 6.11
N GLY A 134 -13.55 4.00 7.26
CA GLY A 134 -13.74 3.34 8.53
C GLY A 134 -15.21 2.99 8.68
N ALA A 135 -15.55 1.72 8.50
CA ALA A 135 -16.89 1.24 8.71
C ALA A 135 -17.30 1.53 10.17
N PHE A 136 -18.41 2.23 10.37
CA PHE A 136 -19.05 2.22 11.68
C PHE A 136 -19.54 0.80 11.95
N LYS A 137 -19.31 0.33 13.18
CA LYS A 137 -19.59 -1.04 13.58
C LYS A 137 -20.50 -1.00 14.80
N THR A 138 -21.61 -1.71 14.71
CA THR A 138 -22.55 -1.88 15.83
C THR A 138 -22.08 -3.05 16.68
N GLY A 139 -21.77 -2.78 17.94
CA GLY A 139 -21.51 -3.84 18.91
C GLY A 139 -22.82 -4.46 19.41
N MET A 140 -22.78 -5.74 19.80
CA MET A 140 -23.92 -6.39 20.44
C MET A 140 -24.24 -5.83 21.84
N ASP A 141 -23.34 -5.01 22.38
CA ASP A 141 -23.52 -4.26 23.63
C ASP A 141 -24.34 -2.97 23.44
N GLY A 142 -24.78 -2.67 22.20
CA GLY A 142 -25.56 -1.50 21.84
C GLY A 142 -24.74 -0.26 21.51
N ARG A 143 -23.40 -0.34 21.57
CA ARG A 143 -22.50 0.80 21.37
C ARG A 143 -21.99 0.89 19.93
N MET A 144 -21.51 2.09 19.60
CA MET A 144 -20.93 2.41 18.30
C MET A 144 -19.41 2.33 18.32
N TYR A 145 -18.84 1.66 17.32
CA TYR A 145 -17.40 1.51 17.13
C TYR A 145 -16.98 1.99 15.74
N THR A 146 -15.69 2.26 15.59
CA THR A 146 -15.08 2.58 14.31
C THR A 146 -13.70 1.95 14.21
N THR A 147 -13.39 1.45 13.01
CA THR A 147 -12.07 0.93 12.65
C THR A 147 -11.50 1.75 11.51
N TYR A 148 -10.18 1.92 11.45
CA TYR A 148 -9.50 2.49 10.30
C TYR A 148 -8.24 1.68 9.99
N LEU A 149 -8.30 0.94 8.88
CA LEU A 149 -7.25 0.00 8.46
C LEU A 149 -5.89 0.69 8.36
N LYS A 150 -5.77 1.69 7.47
CA LYS A 150 -4.48 2.31 7.11
C LYS A 150 -3.85 3.17 8.22
N GLY A 151 -4.58 3.51 9.28
CA GLY A 151 -4.03 4.23 10.42
C GLY A 151 -4.10 3.44 11.73
N GLY A 152 -4.42 2.15 11.66
CA GLY A 152 -4.50 1.26 12.82
C GLY A 152 -5.39 1.79 13.94
N ARG A 153 -6.50 2.47 13.62
CA ARG A 153 -7.41 2.99 14.66
C ARG A 153 -8.52 1.99 14.92
N PHE A 154 -8.79 1.74 16.19
CA PHE A 154 -10.00 1.09 16.66
C PHE A 154 -10.50 1.86 17.88
N ALA A 155 -11.72 2.38 17.82
CA ALA A 155 -12.27 3.25 18.85
C ALA A 155 -13.76 2.99 19.08
N VAL A 156 -14.24 3.41 20.25
CA VAL A 156 -15.65 3.41 20.65
C VAL A 156 -16.14 4.85 20.80
N LEU A 157 -17.39 5.10 20.42
CA LEU A 157 -18.03 6.39 20.67
C LEU A 157 -18.31 6.52 22.17
N ASN A 158 -17.85 7.64 22.74
CA ASN A 158 -18.22 8.07 24.06
C ASN A 158 -19.37 9.07 23.95
N GLU A 159 -20.56 8.63 24.36
CA GLU A 159 -21.79 9.42 24.27
C GLU A 159 -21.78 10.65 25.19
N ALA A 160 -21.02 10.62 26.29
CA ALA A 160 -20.96 11.72 27.24
C ALA A 160 -20.14 12.89 26.71
N THR A 161 -19.05 12.59 25.99
CA THR A 161 -18.12 13.60 25.44
C THR A 161 -18.33 13.86 23.96
N ASN A 162 -19.12 13.03 23.26
CA ASN A 162 -19.27 13.04 21.80
C ASN A 162 -17.91 12.91 21.07
N THR A 163 -17.00 12.10 21.61
CA THR A 163 -15.67 11.81 21.02
C THR A 163 -15.45 10.31 20.86
N PHE A 164 -14.50 9.92 20.00
CA PHE A 164 -14.09 8.53 19.85
C PHE A 164 -12.89 8.20 20.74
N ASP A 165 -13.12 7.36 21.75
CA ASP A 165 -12.10 6.87 22.66
C ASP A 165 -11.43 5.64 22.04
N ASN A 166 -10.12 5.72 21.81
CA ASN A 166 -9.40 4.59 21.21
C ASN A 166 -9.42 3.38 22.15
N ILE A 167 -9.62 2.21 21.60
CA ILE A 167 -9.53 0.93 22.32
C ILE A 167 -8.10 0.41 22.23
N LEU A 168 -7.48 0.56 21.06
CA LEU A 168 -6.09 0.22 20.78
C LEU A 168 -5.20 1.47 20.65
N ALA A 169 -3.88 1.33 20.61
CA ALA A 169 -3.00 2.43 20.22
C ALA A 169 -3.28 2.85 18.77
N ILE A 170 -3.07 4.13 18.44
CA ILE A 170 -3.16 4.60 17.05
C ILE A 170 -1.89 4.17 16.29
N GLY A 171 -2.08 3.68 15.07
CA GLY A 171 -1.02 3.30 14.14
C GLY A 171 -0.97 1.80 13.92
N GLN A 172 -0.36 1.41 12.79
CA GLN A 172 -0.15 0.01 12.45
C GLN A 172 1.14 -0.49 13.09
N GLY A 173 1.11 -1.74 13.55
CA GLY A 173 2.29 -2.34 14.17
C GLY A 173 2.15 -3.81 14.53
N ASN A 174 3.22 -4.36 15.10
CA ASN A 174 3.20 -5.70 15.67
C ASN A 174 2.87 -5.63 17.16
N CYS A 175 1.59 -5.74 17.48
CA CYS A 175 1.17 -5.88 18.87
C CYS A 175 1.41 -7.30 19.40
N ILE A 176 2.34 -7.43 20.33
CA ILE A 176 2.71 -8.69 21.00
C ILE A 176 1.65 -9.04 22.05
N ASP A 177 1.32 -10.32 22.18
CA ASP A 177 0.39 -10.81 23.22
C ASP A 177 0.84 -10.40 24.63
N GLY A 178 -0.11 -10.04 25.49
CA GLY A 178 0.16 -9.49 26.82
C GLY A 178 0.39 -7.98 26.86
N THR A 179 0.50 -7.32 25.70
CA THR A 179 0.61 -5.85 25.62
C THR A 179 -0.73 -5.21 25.99
N LEU A 180 -0.70 -4.12 26.78
CA LEU A 180 -1.90 -3.35 27.09
C LEU A 180 -2.54 -2.82 25.80
N ALA A 181 -3.87 -2.91 25.72
CA ALA A 181 -4.63 -2.50 24.54
C ALA A 181 -4.27 -1.08 24.08
N LYS A 182 -4.13 -0.13 25.01
CA LYS A 182 -3.80 1.28 24.72
C LYS A 182 -2.39 1.50 24.17
N ASP A 183 -1.49 0.53 24.32
CA ASP A 183 -0.11 0.57 23.83
C ASP A 183 0.08 -0.35 22.59
N CYS A 184 -0.92 -1.17 22.29
CA CYS A 184 -0.94 -2.14 21.21
C CYS A 184 -1.28 -1.46 19.87
N LYS A 185 -0.28 -1.32 18.98
CA LYS A 185 -0.47 -0.94 17.57
C LYS A 185 -0.90 -2.18 16.77
N ALA A 186 -2.03 -2.10 16.09
CA ALA A 186 -2.62 -3.23 15.36
C ALA A 186 -3.21 -2.77 14.04
N SER A 187 -3.56 -3.73 13.17
CA SER A 187 -4.26 -3.47 11.91
C SER A 187 -5.65 -4.13 11.94
N PRO A 188 -6.60 -3.58 12.74
CA PRO A 188 -7.91 -4.18 12.94
C PRO A 188 -8.72 -4.15 11.65
N GLN A 189 -8.91 -5.31 11.02
CA GLN A 189 -9.62 -5.48 9.74
C GLN A 189 -11.13 -5.48 9.91
N ASP A 190 -11.58 -6.21 10.92
CA ASP A 190 -12.96 -6.23 11.36
C ASP A 190 -13.02 -6.47 12.86
N ILE A 191 -14.17 -6.16 13.44
CA ILE A 191 -14.43 -6.31 14.87
C ILE A 191 -15.80 -6.95 15.10
N PHE A 192 -15.87 -7.73 16.16
CA PHE A 192 -17.11 -8.24 16.74
C PHE A 192 -17.09 -7.93 18.23
N VAL A 193 -18.14 -7.28 18.72
CA VAL A 193 -18.29 -6.99 20.15
C VAL A 193 -19.49 -7.75 20.66
N ALA A 194 -19.28 -8.65 21.61
CA ALA A 194 -20.32 -9.44 22.24
C ALA A 194 -21.17 -8.60 23.19
N GLN A 195 -22.35 -9.10 23.56
CA GLN A 195 -23.32 -8.37 24.40
C GLN A 195 -22.78 -7.99 25.79
N ASN A 196 -21.83 -8.76 26.32
CA ASN A 196 -21.12 -8.49 27.56
C ASN A 196 -19.96 -7.49 27.42
N GLY A 197 -19.72 -6.96 26.21
CA GLY A 197 -18.62 -6.05 25.89
C GLY A 197 -17.29 -6.73 25.57
N THR A 198 -17.22 -8.06 25.49
CA THR A 198 -16.01 -8.76 25.03
C THR A 198 -15.77 -8.44 23.56
N ILE A 199 -14.54 -8.02 23.25
CA ILE A 199 -14.14 -7.60 21.91
C ILE A 199 -13.32 -8.71 21.25
N TYR A 200 -13.68 -9.03 20.02
CA TYR A 200 -12.93 -9.88 19.11
C TYR A 200 -12.59 -9.07 17.86
N PHE A 201 -11.39 -9.21 17.34
CA PHE A 201 -10.97 -8.46 16.17
C PHE A 201 -9.98 -9.25 15.32
N ILE A 202 -9.99 -8.96 14.02
CA ILE A 202 -9.04 -9.53 13.07
C ILE A 202 -7.85 -8.58 12.97
N ASP A 203 -6.65 -9.08 13.17
CA ASP A 203 -5.41 -8.29 13.14
C ASP A 203 -4.32 -9.05 12.38
N ALA A 204 -4.15 -8.67 11.11
CA ALA A 204 -3.06 -9.13 10.25
C ALA A 204 -2.86 -10.66 10.21
N GLY A 205 -3.96 -11.40 10.01
CA GLY A 205 -3.98 -12.87 9.95
C GLY A 205 -4.27 -13.57 11.27
N ARG A 206 -4.56 -12.80 12.33
CA ARG A 206 -4.90 -13.30 13.67
C ARG A 206 -6.33 -12.95 14.05
N ILE A 207 -7.01 -13.83 14.78
CA ILE A 207 -8.20 -13.51 15.55
C ILE A 207 -7.75 -13.22 16.98
N ARG A 208 -8.08 -12.04 17.49
CA ARG A 208 -7.57 -11.53 18.77
C ARG A 208 -8.70 -11.07 19.66
N THR A 209 -8.42 -10.97 20.96
CA THR A 209 -9.34 -10.45 21.97
C THR A 209 -8.61 -9.55 22.96
N ILE A 210 -9.38 -8.77 23.73
CA ILE A 210 -8.90 -7.96 24.84
C ILE A 210 -9.36 -8.62 26.14
N LEU A 211 -8.42 -9.02 26.98
CA LEU A 211 -8.68 -9.68 28.25
C LEU A 211 -9.19 -8.70 29.31
N PRO A 212 -9.75 -9.18 30.45
CA PRO A 212 -10.22 -8.32 31.53
C PRO A 212 -9.15 -7.39 32.12
N ASP A 213 -7.88 -7.83 32.13
CA ASP A 213 -6.70 -7.06 32.53
C ASP A 213 -6.27 -6.00 31.48
N LYS A 214 -7.05 -5.85 30.41
CA LYS A 214 -6.83 -4.92 29.29
C LYS A 214 -5.65 -5.27 28.40
N THR A 215 -5.08 -6.47 28.51
CA THR A 215 -4.07 -6.94 27.58
C THR A 215 -4.69 -7.58 26.33
N VAL A 216 -3.95 -7.54 25.21
CA VAL A 216 -4.36 -8.20 23.97
C VAL A 216 -3.85 -9.63 23.94
N LYS A 217 -4.69 -10.55 23.48
CA LYS A 217 -4.36 -11.97 23.33
C LYS A 217 -4.79 -12.49 21.96
N THR A 218 -3.94 -13.31 21.36
CA THR A 218 -4.25 -14.07 20.15
C THR A 218 -5.03 -15.33 20.50
N LEU A 219 -6.16 -15.53 19.83
CA LEU A 219 -7.01 -16.72 19.99
C LEU A 219 -6.73 -17.75 18.90
N TYR A 220 -6.48 -17.28 17.68
CA TYR A 220 -6.21 -18.15 16.53
C TYR A 220 -5.41 -17.40 15.46
N GLY A 221 -4.70 -18.16 14.64
CA GLY A 221 -3.88 -17.64 13.55
C GLY A 221 -2.48 -17.21 14.01
N ALA A 222 -1.75 -16.62 13.08
CA ALA A 222 -0.38 -16.15 13.32
C ALA A 222 -0.15 -14.88 12.51
N TRP A 223 0.76 -14.03 12.97
CA TRP A 223 1.07 -12.78 12.30
C TRP A 223 1.68 -13.06 10.93
N GLY A 224 1.36 -12.22 9.95
CA GLY A 224 1.79 -12.44 8.57
C GLY A 224 3.30 -12.34 8.32
N ALA A 225 4.09 -12.01 9.34
CA ALA A 225 5.56 -12.05 9.33
C ALA A 225 6.17 -12.89 10.46
N ASP A 226 5.44 -13.88 11.00
CA ASP A 226 5.98 -14.85 11.96
C ASP A 226 7.00 -15.82 11.32
N GLY A 227 7.76 -16.52 12.18
CA GLY A 227 8.69 -17.60 11.81
C GLY A 227 10.17 -17.20 11.79
N ASP A 228 10.52 -16.04 12.35
CA ASP A 228 11.92 -15.61 12.47
C ASP A 228 12.74 -16.60 13.31
N ASP A 229 14.03 -16.68 12.97
CA ASP A 229 15.04 -17.61 13.49
C ASP A 229 14.77 -19.10 13.23
N GLY A 230 13.70 -19.43 12.50
CA GLY A 230 13.32 -20.77 12.09
C GLY A 230 13.65 -21.10 10.64
N SER A 231 13.12 -22.23 10.17
CA SER A 231 13.23 -22.63 8.76
C SER A 231 12.47 -21.66 7.84
N PRO A 232 13.05 -21.21 6.71
CA PRO A 232 12.36 -20.40 5.71
C PRO A 232 11.07 -21.05 5.19
N LEU A 233 10.99 -22.38 5.19
CA LEU A 233 9.81 -23.13 4.74
C LEU A 233 8.62 -23.05 5.72
N ALA A 234 8.88 -22.71 6.99
CA ALA A 234 7.85 -22.55 8.01
C ALA A 234 7.45 -21.09 8.24
N ALA A 235 8.22 -20.13 7.72
CA ALA A 235 7.96 -18.71 7.93
C ALA A 235 6.88 -18.15 7.00
N ARG A 236 6.17 -17.13 7.47
CA ARG A 236 5.06 -16.50 6.73
C ARG A 236 5.54 -15.26 6.00
N LEU A 237 5.64 -15.27 4.68
CA LEU A 237 6.10 -14.09 3.90
C LEU A 237 4.93 -13.25 3.36
N SER A 238 3.95 -12.90 4.20
CA SER A 238 2.77 -12.13 3.77
C SER A 238 3.18 -10.74 3.25
N ASP A 239 2.57 -10.27 2.16
CA ASP A 239 2.92 -9.02 1.47
C ASP A 239 4.40 -8.88 1.07
N ALA A 240 5.08 -10.02 0.82
CA ALA A 240 6.41 -10.04 0.23
C ALA A 240 6.35 -9.59 -1.24
N ASN A 241 6.46 -8.30 -1.48
CA ASN A 241 6.39 -7.74 -2.84
C ASN A 241 7.77 -7.53 -3.46
N TYR A 242 8.83 -7.42 -2.66
CA TYR A 242 10.17 -7.10 -3.16
C TYR A 242 11.18 -8.10 -2.63
N ILE A 243 12.00 -8.61 -3.53
CA ILE A 243 13.08 -9.56 -3.25
C ILE A 243 14.37 -9.10 -3.94
N GLN A 244 15.49 -9.37 -3.28
CA GLN A 244 16.82 -9.12 -3.79
C GLN A 244 17.71 -10.31 -3.41
N LYS A 245 18.67 -10.69 -4.25
CA LYS A 245 19.58 -11.82 -4.03
C LYS A 245 21.03 -11.33 -4.14
N ALA A 246 21.82 -11.64 -3.14
CA ALA A 246 23.24 -11.33 -3.08
C ALA A 246 24.07 -12.40 -3.81
N THR A 247 25.31 -12.05 -4.14
CA THR A 247 26.28 -12.93 -4.79
C THR A 247 26.63 -14.18 -3.97
N ASP A 248 26.48 -14.12 -2.64
CA ASP A 248 26.66 -15.25 -1.73
C ASP A 248 25.40 -16.12 -1.56
N GLY A 249 24.33 -15.83 -2.32
CA GLY A 249 23.06 -16.52 -2.25
C GLY A 249 22.09 -16.03 -1.16
N THR A 250 22.47 -15.00 -0.38
CA THR A 250 21.56 -14.38 0.61
C THR A 250 20.39 -13.71 -0.10
N ILE A 251 19.16 -14.05 0.27
CA ILE A 251 17.94 -13.41 -0.21
C ILE A 251 17.46 -12.44 0.87
N GLN A 252 17.20 -11.19 0.50
CA GLN A 252 16.43 -10.26 1.34
C GLN A 252 15.03 -10.08 0.77
N VAL A 253 14.04 -10.10 1.66
CA VAL A 253 12.62 -9.91 1.34
C VAL A 253 12.08 -8.77 2.17
N PHE A 254 11.43 -7.81 1.52
CA PHE A 254 10.73 -6.74 2.20
C PHE A 254 9.22 -6.99 2.22
N GLN A 255 8.66 -7.09 3.42
CA GLN A 255 7.22 -7.21 3.64
C GLN A 255 6.66 -5.84 4.03
N ASN A 256 6.16 -5.15 3.02
CA ASN A 256 5.85 -3.73 3.12
C ASN A 256 4.75 -3.42 4.15
N ALA A 257 3.66 -4.20 4.13
CA ALA A 257 2.56 -4.06 5.09
C ALA A 257 2.91 -4.52 6.52
N PHE A 258 4.04 -5.20 6.70
CA PHE A 258 4.47 -5.72 7.99
C PHE A 258 5.68 -4.97 8.54
N HIS A 259 6.20 -3.96 7.83
CA HIS A 259 7.31 -3.13 8.27
C HIS A 259 8.52 -3.96 8.72
N VAL A 260 8.85 -5.02 7.97
CA VAL A 260 10.03 -5.85 8.21
C VAL A 260 10.76 -6.19 6.92
N ILE A 261 12.10 -6.23 7.01
CA ILE A 261 12.98 -6.82 6.01
C ILE A 261 13.58 -8.07 6.65
N ARG A 262 13.48 -9.19 5.95
CA ARG A 262 14.01 -10.47 6.40
C ARG A 262 15.05 -11.00 5.44
N GLU A 263 16.00 -11.75 5.96
CA GLU A 263 17.06 -12.37 5.16
C GLU A 263 17.15 -13.87 5.42
N PHE A 264 17.54 -14.63 4.40
CA PHE A 264 17.78 -16.06 4.49
C PHE A 264 18.62 -16.57 3.32
N THR A 265 19.14 -17.79 3.45
CA THR A 265 19.58 -18.61 2.31
C THR A 265 18.66 -19.83 2.20
N GLN A 266 18.73 -20.57 1.09
CA GLN A 266 17.88 -21.75 0.88
C GLN A 266 18.00 -22.80 2.00
N SER A 267 19.19 -22.96 2.60
CA SER A 267 19.48 -23.92 3.66
C SER A 267 19.63 -23.31 5.05
N GLY A 268 19.61 -21.98 5.16
CA GLY A 268 19.79 -21.26 6.42
C GLY A 268 18.47 -20.98 7.13
N ASN A 269 18.56 -20.39 8.32
CA ASN A 269 17.39 -19.84 8.98
C ASN A 269 16.97 -18.51 8.34
N ILE A 270 15.68 -18.21 8.40
CA ILE A 270 15.19 -16.87 8.09
C ILE A 270 15.28 -15.99 9.33
N THR A 271 15.90 -14.83 9.20
CA THR A 271 16.11 -13.90 10.32
C THR A 271 15.54 -12.53 9.98
N ARG A 272 15.22 -11.76 11.02
CA ARG A 272 14.80 -10.38 10.87
C ARG A 272 16.01 -9.47 10.73
N LEU A 273 16.25 -8.98 9.51
CA LEU A 273 17.34 -8.06 9.20
C LEU A 273 17.03 -6.63 9.69
N ALA A 274 15.80 -6.16 9.48
CA ALA A 274 15.38 -4.82 9.84
C ALA A 274 13.87 -4.69 10.11
N GLY A 275 13.48 -3.66 10.84
CA GLY A 275 12.12 -3.36 11.24
C GLY A 275 11.72 -4.07 12.54
N ASP A 276 10.96 -3.39 13.38
CA ASP A 276 10.35 -3.96 14.60
C ASP A 276 8.87 -4.37 14.38
N GLY A 277 8.37 -4.20 13.15
CA GLY A 277 6.99 -4.43 12.77
C GLY A 277 6.07 -3.22 12.92
N ASN A 278 6.55 -2.07 13.43
CA ASN A 278 5.80 -0.83 13.59
C ASN A 278 6.04 0.16 12.44
N GLU A 279 5.00 0.91 12.08
CA GLU A 279 5.11 1.97 11.07
C GLU A 279 5.66 3.27 11.67
N ALA A 280 6.97 3.50 11.54
CA ALA A 280 7.62 4.77 11.80
C ALA A 280 8.98 4.86 11.09
N ASN A 281 9.57 6.05 10.99
CA ASN A 281 10.91 6.18 10.43
C ASN A 281 11.94 5.49 11.34
N PRO A 282 12.99 4.87 10.77
CA PRO A 282 14.02 4.22 11.58
C PRO A 282 14.85 5.24 12.35
N SER A 283 15.25 4.84 13.56
CA SER A 283 16.26 5.55 14.34
C SER A 283 17.66 5.19 13.85
N PRO A 284 18.52 6.17 13.48
CA PRO A 284 19.88 5.88 13.03
C PRO A 284 20.81 5.42 14.16
N SER A 285 20.42 5.62 15.44
CA SER A 285 21.21 5.23 16.61
C SER A 285 20.97 3.79 17.07
N VAL A 286 19.91 3.14 16.58
CA VAL A 286 19.47 1.81 17.00
C VAL A 286 19.78 0.80 15.89
N VAL A 287 20.03 -0.46 16.26
CA VAL A 287 20.22 -1.54 15.28
C VAL A 287 18.91 -1.79 14.51
N ALA A 288 19.03 -2.21 13.27
CA ALA A 288 17.95 -2.13 12.31
C ALA A 288 16.73 -3.00 12.65
N ASN A 289 16.91 -4.11 13.35
CA ASN A 289 15.83 -5.02 13.78
C ASN A 289 15.13 -4.60 15.08
N GLU A 290 15.64 -3.57 15.77
CA GLU A 290 15.07 -3.02 17.01
C GLU A 290 14.45 -1.63 16.80
N THR A 291 14.37 -1.17 15.56
CA THR A 291 13.76 0.11 15.21
C THR A 291 12.71 -0.05 14.13
N SER A 292 11.72 0.84 14.15
CA SER A 292 10.64 0.86 13.17
C SER A 292 11.17 1.16 11.77
N ILE A 293 10.45 0.69 10.75
CA ILE A 293 10.68 1.12 9.37
C ILE A 293 9.34 1.54 8.77
N ARG A 294 9.34 2.65 8.04
CA ARG A 294 8.13 3.13 7.40
C ARG A 294 7.95 2.35 6.10
N GLY A 295 6.70 1.99 5.80
CA GLY A 295 6.38 1.36 4.52
C GLY A 295 6.70 2.29 3.34
N THR A 296 6.63 1.71 2.15
CA THR A 296 6.62 2.40 0.87
C THR A 296 5.17 2.70 0.49
N ASN A 297 4.97 3.60 -0.47
CA ASN A 297 3.67 3.84 -1.10
C ASN A 297 3.12 2.54 -1.74
N SER A 298 1.99 2.02 -1.24
CA SER A 298 1.39 0.78 -1.79
C SER A 298 0.87 0.95 -3.21
N TRP A 299 0.59 2.18 -3.63
CA TRP A 299 0.17 2.54 -4.99
C TRP A 299 1.31 2.58 -6.01
N SER A 300 2.57 2.65 -5.57
CA SER A 300 3.69 2.59 -6.52
C SER A 300 3.89 1.15 -6.94
N LEU A 301 3.86 0.90 -8.25
CA LEU A 301 4.09 -0.43 -8.81
C LEU A 301 5.54 -0.60 -9.27
N THR A 302 6.42 0.36 -8.98
CA THR A 302 7.85 0.35 -9.24
C THR A 302 8.66 -0.02 -7.99
N PRO A 303 9.92 -0.46 -8.12
CA PRO A 303 10.75 -0.86 -6.99
C PRO A 303 11.06 0.32 -6.07
N ASN A 304 10.79 0.14 -4.78
CA ASN A 304 11.21 1.05 -3.72
C ASN A 304 12.24 0.41 -2.79
N PHE A 305 12.66 -0.82 -3.11
CA PHE A 305 13.53 -1.66 -2.31
C PHE A 305 14.60 -2.27 -3.23
N TYR A 306 15.85 -2.01 -2.92
CA TYR A 306 17.00 -2.55 -3.63
C TYR A 306 18.08 -3.00 -2.65
N MET A 307 18.84 -4.02 -3.01
CA MET A 307 20.01 -4.47 -2.26
C MET A 307 21.20 -4.47 -3.23
N ASP A 308 22.31 -3.90 -2.80
CA ASP A 308 23.58 -4.13 -3.49
C ASP A 308 23.98 -5.62 -3.32
N PRO A 309 24.10 -6.40 -4.41
CA PRO A 309 24.34 -7.84 -4.31
C PRO A 309 25.75 -8.20 -3.83
N ALA A 310 26.70 -7.27 -3.85
CA ALA A 310 28.06 -7.49 -3.36
C ALA A 310 28.18 -7.17 -1.86
N THR A 311 27.61 -6.05 -1.41
CA THR A 311 27.76 -5.58 -0.03
C THR A 311 26.60 -5.98 0.89
N LYS A 312 25.45 -6.33 0.31
CA LYS A 312 24.16 -6.53 0.98
C LYS A 312 23.55 -5.28 1.61
N ASP A 313 24.12 -4.11 1.33
CA ASP A 313 23.55 -2.83 1.73
C ASP A 313 22.17 -2.66 1.09
N THR A 314 21.18 -2.31 1.91
CA THR A 314 19.79 -2.21 1.47
C THR A 314 19.39 -0.75 1.32
N TYR A 315 18.64 -0.43 0.28
CA TYR A 315 18.18 0.91 -0.03
C TYR A 315 16.65 0.90 -0.13
N LEU A 316 16.00 1.76 0.65
CA LEU A 316 14.55 1.79 0.80
C LEU A 316 14.01 3.23 0.67
N ALA A 317 13.10 3.45 -0.27
CA ALA A 317 12.37 4.71 -0.41
C ALA A 317 11.10 4.67 0.46
N MET A 318 11.10 5.43 1.55
CA MET A 318 10.03 5.43 2.55
C MET A 318 8.97 6.50 2.23
N GLN A 319 7.74 6.30 2.72
CA GLN A 319 6.60 7.21 2.50
C GLN A 319 6.81 8.65 3.00
N ASP A 320 7.83 8.92 3.82
CA ASP A 320 8.19 10.27 4.27
C ASP A 320 8.98 11.06 3.21
N ALA A 321 9.05 10.55 1.98
CA ALA A 321 9.83 11.09 0.87
C ALA A 321 11.34 11.13 1.15
N GLY A 322 11.85 10.12 1.87
CA GLY A 322 13.28 9.87 2.05
C GLY A 322 13.74 8.58 1.38
N VAL A 323 15.00 8.55 0.93
CA VAL A 323 15.71 7.29 0.65
C VAL A 323 16.65 7.00 1.80
N TYR A 324 16.56 5.77 2.30
CA TYR A 324 17.31 5.27 3.44
C TYR A 324 18.23 4.14 3.00
N LYS A 325 19.46 4.15 3.51
CA LYS A 325 20.45 3.08 3.36
C LYS A 325 20.55 2.32 4.70
N LEU A 326 20.34 1.02 4.67
CA LEU A 326 20.78 0.10 5.71
C LEU A 326 22.17 -0.40 5.34
N THR A 327 23.16 -0.06 6.17
CA THR A 327 24.50 -0.62 6.00
C THR A 327 24.55 -2.01 6.62
N TYR A 328 24.84 -3.03 5.84
CA TYR A 328 24.69 -4.43 6.23
C TYR A 328 25.63 -4.82 7.37
N SER A 329 26.88 -4.35 7.34
CA SER A 329 27.90 -4.68 8.34
C SER A 329 27.62 -4.07 9.71
N THR A 330 27.03 -2.88 9.76
CA THR A 330 26.72 -2.17 11.01
C THR A 330 25.29 -2.37 11.47
N LYS A 331 24.42 -2.87 10.58
CA LYS A 331 22.97 -3.00 10.77
C LYS A 331 22.33 -1.68 11.20
N LYS A 332 22.76 -0.56 10.61
CA LYS A 332 22.23 0.78 10.92
C LYS A 332 21.65 1.47 9.70
N TRP A 333 20.56 2.18 9.94
CA TRP A 333 19.90 3.01 8.94
C TRP A 333 20.50 4.42 8.89
N THR A 334 20.68 4.92 7.68
CA THR A 334 21.07 6.30 7.41
C THR A 334 20.17 6.86 6.32
N ARG A 335 19.61 8.06 6.54
CA ARG A 335 18.93 8.78 5.46
C ARG A 335 19.97 9.36 4.52
N ILE A 336 19.84 9.08 3.22
CA ILE A 336 20.83 9.44 2.21
C ILE A 336 20.30 10.45 1.18
N MET A 337 18.97 10.55 1.06
CA MET A 337 18.32 11.46 0.14
C MET A 337 16.96 11.92 0.66
N GLY A 338 16.56 13.12 0.27
CA GLY A 338 15.26 13.70 0.57
C GLY A 338 15.30 14.53 1.85
N THR A 339 14.66 15.69 1.83
CA THR A 339 14.46 16.53 3.02
C THR A 339 13.11 16.28 3.70
N GLY A 340 12.19 15.55 3.06
CA GLY A 340 10.79 15.45 3.49
C GLY A 340 9.96 16.58 2.90
N SER A 341 9.00 17.12 3.67
CA SER A 341 7.94 17.97 3.12
C SER A 341 8.30 19.45 2.86
N GLY A 342 9.37 20.00 3.46
CA GLY A 342 9.49 21.47 3.61
C GLY A 342 10.67 22.20 2.97
N SER A 343 11.89 21.64 2.93
CA SER A 343 13.11 22.47 2.98
C SER A 343 14.17 22.24 1.88
N GLY A 344 13.87 21.51 0.81
CA GLY A 344 14.85 21.22 -0.25
C GLY A 344 14.55 21.81 -1.63
N THR A 345 15.42 21.53 -2.59
CA THR A 345 15.30 21.92 -4.00
C THR A 345 14.61 20.83 -4.82
N ASN A 346 13.80 21.19 -5.82
CA ASN A 346 13.08 20.19 -6.62
C ASN A 346 14.08 19.41 -7.52
N PRO A 347 13.88 18.10 -7.73
CA PRO A 347 14.83 17.27 -8.47
C PRO A 347 15.16 17.77 -9.88
N ASP A 348 14.20 18.38 -10.58
CA ASP A 348 14.36 18.92 -11.95
C ASP A 348 15.48 19.97 -12.07
N VAL A 349 15.76 20.73 -11.02
CA VAL A 349 16.74 21.84 -11.03
C VAL A 349 17.94 21.63 -10.10
N SER A 350 18.12 20.40 -9.59
CA SER A 350 19.07 20.11 -8.50
C SER A 350 20.28 19.27 -8.93
N ASP A 351 20.66 19.28 -10.21
CA ASP A 351 21.86 18.58 -10.63
C ASP A 351 23.11 19.23 -10.01
N GLY A 352 24.06 18.41 -9.55
CA GLY A 352 25.20 18.84 -8.74
C GLY A 352 24.92 19.03 -7.24
N VAL A 353 23.67 18.86 -6.80
CA VAL A 353 23.27 19.03 -5.39
C VAL A 353 23.30 17.70 -4.64
N GLY A 354 23.78 17.72 -3.39
CA GLY A 354 23.78 16.54 -2.52
C GLY A 354 22.37 16.04 -2.17
N GLY A 355 22.22 14.72 -2.04
CA GLY A 355 20.93 14.04 -1.93
C GLY A 355 20.07 14.51 -0.76
N MET A 356 20.71 14.88 0.34
CA MET A 356 20.05 15.40 1.55
C MET A 356 19.43 16.79 1.38
N SER A 357 19.72 17.51 0.29
CA SER A 357 19.10 18.80 -0.04
C SER A 357 17.94 18.68 -1.02
N ILE A 358 17.67 17.47 -1.54
CA ILE A 358 16.59 17.25 -2.51
C ILE A 358 15.23 17.26 -1.82
N ARG A 359 14.28 18.04 -2.35
CA ARG A 359 12.88 18.02 -1.92
C ARG A 359 12.08 17.06 -2.78
N ALA A 360 11.72 15.93 -2.18
CA ALA A 360 10.89 14.92 -2.81
C ALA A 360 9.42 14.95 -2.34
N ASN A 361 8.95 16.07 -1.77
CA ASN A 361 7.59 16.17 -1.22
C ASN A 361 6.50 15.94 -2.28
N GLY A 362 5.45 15.21 -1.90
CA GLY A 362 4.23 15.01 -2.70
C GLY A 362 4.41 14.09 -3.90
N GLY A 363 5.53 13.38 -3.98
CA GLY A 363 5.79 12.45 -5.06
C GLY A 363 6.35 11.10 -4.62
N ASN A 364 6.08 10.06 -5.41
CA ASN A 364 6.63 8.73 -5.21
C ASN A 364 8.09 8.72 -5.69
N ILE A 365 9.05 8.53 -4.78
CA ILE A 365 10.44 8.23 -5.11
C ILE A 365 10.54 6.74 -5.36
N ASN A 366 11.11 6.32 -6.49
CA ASN A 366 11.31 4.90 -6.77
C ASN A 366 12.76 4.61 -7.14
N ILE A 367 13.34 3.59 -6.50
CA ILE A 367 14.73 3.17 -6.66
C ILE A 367 14.76 2.13 -7.78
N LEU A 368 15.22 2.53 -8.95
CA LEU A 368 15.26 1.68 -10.15
C LEU A 368 16.42 0.68 -10.13
N GLY A 369 17.46 0.97 -9.35
CA GLY A 369 18.56 0.06 -9.07
C GLY A 369 19.85 0.80 -8.74
N ILE A 370 20.90 0.02 -8.50
CA ILE A 370 22.23 0.53 -8.18
C ILE A 370 23.23 -0.12 -9.11
N TYR A 371 23.87 0.73 -9.92
CA TYR A 371 24.78 0.32 -10.98
C TYR A 371 25.90 1.35 -11.09
N ASP A 372 27.11 0.90 -11.41
CA ASP A 372 28.26 1.75 -11.69
C ASP A 372 28.53 2.81 -10.60
N GLY A 373 28.33 2.43 -9.33
CA GLY A 373 28.52 3.30 -8.17
C GLY A 373 27.45 4.37 -7.98
N LYS A 374 26.27 4.22 -8.59
CA LYS A 374 25.18 5.21 -8.55
C LYS A 374 23.84 4.58 -8.23
N ILE A 375 22.99 5.33 -7.53
CA ILE A 375 21.58 5.00 -7.32
C ILE A 375 20.75 5.65 -8.41
N TYR A 376 19.95 4.87 -9.13
CA TYR A 376 19.03 5.36 -10.15
C TYR A 376 17.65 5.57 -9.53
N VAL A 377 17.14 6.80 -9.63
CA VAL A 377 15.91 7.20 -8.96
C VAL A 377 14.98 7.90 -9.93
N SER A 378 13.73 7.44 -9.95
CA SER A 378 12.64 8.14 -10.61
C SER A 378 11.81 8.90 -9.59
N PHE A 379 11.26 10.04 -10.00
CA PHE A 379 10.38 10.86 -9.19
C PHE A 379 9.02 10.93 -9.86
N GLN A 380 7.97 10.56 -9.16
CA GLN A 380 6.61 10.78 -9.63
C GLN A 380 5.98 11.87 -8.78
N ARG A 381 6.06 13.11 -9.24
CA ARG A 381 5.47 14.26 -8.55
C ARG A 381 3.98 14.36 -8.89
N GLN A 382 3.07 14.06 -7.96
CA GLN A 382 1.65 14.38 -8.11
C GLN A 382 1.41 15.79 -7.57
N ILE A 383 1.96 16.80 -8.24
CA ILE A 383 1.78 18.19 -7.80
C ILE A 383 0.77 18.84 -8.73
N GLY A 384 -0.40 19.16 -8.16
CA GLY A 384 -1.21 20.27 -8.65
C GLY A 384 -0.27 21.46 -8.78
N GLY A 385 -0.09 21.97 -9.99
CA GLY A 385 0.94 22.91 -10.37
C GLY A 385 0.93 24.24 -9.58
N PRO A 386 1.54 25.31 -10.11
CA PRO A 386 1.45 26.63 -9.48
C PRO A 386 0.00 27.12 -9.29
N THR A 387 -0.96 26.45 -9.93
CA THR A 387 -2.40 26.54 -9.71
C THR A 387 -2.90 25.20 -9.17
N ALA A 388 -3.69 25.23 -8.10
CA ALA A 388 -4.37 24.03 -7.60
C ALA A 388 -5.16 23.36 -8.75
N GLY A 389 -4.83 22.11 -9.09
CA GLY A 389 -5.59 21.31 -10.06
C GLY A 389 -4.88 20.79 -11.32
N THR A 390 -3.61 21.14 -11.60
CA THR A 390 -2.89 20.59 -12.78
C THR A 390 -1.86 19.54 -12.37
N SER A 391 -2.14 18.25 -12.58
CA SER A 391 -1.21 17.14 -12.31
C SER A 391 -0.12 17.04 -13.38
N ALA A 392 1.13 17.42 -13.07
CA ALA A 392 2.27 17.19 -13.96
C ALA A 392 3.25 16.20 -13.33
N ASP A 393 3.26 14.95 -13.83
CA ASP A 393 4.28 13.96 -13.48
C ASP A 393 5.67 14.45 -13.89
N GLN A 394 6.63 14.51 -12.96
CA GLN A 394 8.03 14.72 -13.32
C GLN A 394 8.53 13.48 -14.10
N LYS A 395 8.75 13.66 -15.41
CA LYS A 395 9.08 12.61 -16.37
C LYS A 395 10.59 12.41 -16.51
N LEU A 396 11.27 12.24 -15.38
CA LEU A 396 12.73 12.19 -15.35
C LEU A 396 13.27 11.07 -14.44
N ILE A 397 14.49 10.66 -14.74
CA ILE A 397 15.31 9.78 -13.91
C ILE A 397 16.59 10.53 -13.56
N LYS A 398 16.99 10.48 -12.30
CA LYS A 398 18.24 11.02 -11.79
C LYS A 398 19.14 9.88 -11.31
N THR A 399 20.45 10.14 -11.33
CA THR A 399 21.41 9.30 -10.62
C THR A 399 21.96 10.01 -9.39
N TYR A 400 22.36 9.25 -8.39
CA TYR A 400 23.00 9.77 -7.18
C TYR A 400 24.30 9.00 -6.92
N ASP A 401 25.43 9.69 -6.90
CA ASP A 401 26.75 9.07 -6.77
C ASP A 401 26.98 8.55 -5.34
N LEU A 402 27.31 7.27 -5.17
CA LEU A 402 27.55 6.67 -3.85
C LEU A 402 28.82 7.17 -3.16
N ALA A 403 29.81 7.62 -3.93
CA ALA A 403 31.12 8.05 -3.43
C ALA A 403 31.19 9.53 -3.01
N SER A 404 30.29 10.36 -3.55
CA SER A 404 30.07 11.75 -3.13
C SER A 404 28.87 11.77 -2.18
N PRO A 405 28.49 12.85 -1.48
CA PRO A 405 27.33 12.87 -0.56
C PRO A 405 25.99 12.75 -1.30
N TYR A 406 25.81 11.65 -2.03
CA TYR A 406 24.73 11.33 -2.93
C TYR A 406 24.47 12.50 -3.87
N THR A 407 25.48 12.95 -4.61
CA THR A 407 25.33 14.09 -5.55
C THR A 407 24.40 13.68 -6.69
N GLN A 408 23.36 14.48 -6.91
CA GLN A 408 22.39 14.26 -7.97
C GLN A 408 22.98 14.61 -9.35
N ASN A 409 22.72 13.77 -10.34
CA ASN A 409 22.97 14.08 -11.75
C ASN A 409 21.76 13.74 -12.61
N HIS A 410 21.64 14.40 -13.75
CA HIS A 410 20.63 14.08 -14.75
C HIS A 410 20.93 12.74 -15.43
N PHE A 411 19.90 11.93 -15.69
CA PHE A 411 20.05 10.70 -16.48
C PHE A 411 19.13 10.64 -17.70
N ILE A 412 17.81 10.72 -17.50
CA ILE A 412 16.81 10.64 -18.58
C ILE A 412 15.72 11.68 -18.33
N GLY A 413 15.15 12.20 -19.43
CA GLY A 413 14.02 13.11 -19.41
C GLY A 413 14.43 14.55 -19.64
N VAL A 414 13.50 15.49 -19.46
CA VAL A 414 13.77 16.92 -19.58
C VAL A 414 13.70 17.57 -18.19
N ASN A 415 14.63 18.46 -17.87
CA ASN A 415 14.71 19.21 -16.61
C ASN A 415 13.69 20.39 -16.55
N THR A 416 12.49 20.22 -17.10
CA THR A 416 11.46 21.27 -17.14
C THR A 416 10.05 20.72 -16.85
N TYR A 417 9.15 21.59 -16.38
CA TYR A 417 7.73 21.27 -16.23
C TYR A 417 7.08 21.05 -17.60
N GLU A 418 6.35 19.95 -17.78
CA GLU A 418 5.71 19.62 -19.05
C GLU A 418 4.44 20.47 -19.27
N THR A 419 4.38 21.17 -20.40
CA THR A 419 3.15 21.77 -20.94
C THR A 419 2.73 21.18 -22.29
N SER A 420 3.58 20.39 -22.96
CA SER A 420 3.23 19.70 -24.23
C SER A 420 4.22 18.61 -24.71
N GLY A 421 3.68 17.45 -25.11
CA GLY A 421 3.88 16.87 -26.46
C GLY A 421 4.98 15.84 -26.76
N ASN A 422 6.24 16.08 -26.42
CA ASN A 422 7.35 15.34 -27.07
C ASN A 422 7.69 13.99 -26.41
N THR A 423 6.97 12.93 -26.79
CA THR A 423 7.33 11.54 -26.40
C THR A 423 8.63 11.07 -27.05
N CYS A 424 9.39 10.22 -26.36
CA CYS A 424 10.62 9.63 -26.91
C CYS A 424 10.35 8.79 -28.18
N SER A 425 11.24 8.93 -29.17
CA SER A 425 11.22 8.27 -30.49
C SER A 425 12.61 7.74 -30.83
N ASP A 426 12.69 6.83 -31.79
CA ASP A 426 13.94 6.22 -32.21
C ASP A 426 14.98 7.26 -32.66
N GLY A 427 16.22 7.11 -32.17
CA GLY A 427 17.34 7.98 -32.48
C GLY A 427 17.38 9.30 -31.68
N MET A 428 16.35 9.62 -30.88
CA MET A 428 16.39 10.81 -30.04
C MET A 428 17.31 10.64 -28.82
N ALA A 429 17.97 11.73 -28.42
CA ALA A 429 18.78 11.76 -27.21
C ALA A 429 17.91 11.62 -25.95
N TYR A 430 18.41 10.90 -24.95
CA TYR A 430 17.66 10.62 -23.72
C TYR A 430 17.33 11.86 -22.87
N SER A 431 18.09 12.95 -23.04
CA SER A 431 17.95 14.21 -22.29
C SER A 431 16.99 15.19 -22.95
N SER A 432 16.46 14.87 -24.13
CA SER A 432 15.67 15.79 -24.96
C SER A 432 14.23 15.34 -25.21
N CYS A 433 13.78 14.25 -24.58
CA CYS A 433 12.43 13.72 -24.76
C CYS A 433 11.74 13.41 -23.42
N TYR A 434 10.41 13.48 -23.41
CA TYR A 434 9.61 13.14 -22.25
C TYR A 434 9.43 11.62 -22.18
N PHE A 435 10.23 10.99 -21.33
CA PHE A 435 10.07 9.60 -20.96
C PHE A 435 8.93 9.49 -19.94
N LYS A 436 7.99 8.55 -20.09
CA LYS A 436 6.93 8.32 -19.07
C LYS A 436 7.37 7.21 -18.11
N PRO A 437 8.11 7.47 -17.01
CA PRO A 437 8.25 6.50 -15.93
C PRO A 437 6.95 6.51 -15.11
N SER A 438 5.82 6.07 -15.70
CA SER A 438 4.58 6.04 -14.95
C SER A 438 4.61 4.91 -13.92
N ILE A 439 3.90 5.09 -12.79
CA ILE A 439 3.57 3.99 -11.86
C ILE A 439 2.90 2.80 -12.52
N SER A 440 2.37 2.97 -13.73
CA SER A 440 1.75 1.91 -14.52
C SER A 440 2.72 1.19 -15.45
N ASN A 441 4.00 1.55 -15.48
CA ASN A 441 4.98 0.95 -16.37
C ASN A 441 5.83 -0.11 -15.67
N GLY A 442 6.34 -1.08 -16.44
CA GLY A 442 7.19 -2.13 -15.90
C GLY A 442 8.47 -1.56 -15.27
N VAL A 443 9.25 -2.42 -14.63
CA VAL A 443 10.44 -1.98 -13.92
C VAL A 443 11.65 -1.91 -14.88
N PRO A 444 12.41 -0.81 -14.87
CA PRO A 444 13.62 -0.70 -15.67
C PRO A 444 14.68 -1.72 -15.27
N VAL A 445 15.44 -2.21 -16.24
CA VAL A 445 16.56 -3.14 -15.99
C VAL A 445 17.81 -2.66 -16.70
N TYR A 446 18.95 -2.76 -16.01
CA TYR A 446 20.25 -2.51 -16.58
C TYR A 446 20.90 -3.83 -17.00
N ASP A 447 21.35 -3.87 -18.24
CA ASP A 447 22.20 -4.93 -18.77
C ASP A 447 23.64 -4.44 -18.72
N SER A 448 24.39 -4.97 -17.76
CA SER A 448 25.81 -4.64 -17.57
C SER A 448 26.71 -5.24 -18.64
N VAL A 449 26.29 -6.28 -19.35
CA VAL A 449 27.05 -6.90 -20.44
C VAL A 449 26.94 -6.03 -21.70
N GLY A 450 25.71 -5.67 -22.06
CA GLY A 450 25.42 -4.82 -23.21
C GLY A 450 25.52 -3.32 -22.95
N GLY A 451 25.81 -2.89 -21.71
CA GLY A 451 25.94 -1.50 -21.29
C GLY A 451 24.69 -0.65 -21.53
N ARG A 452 23.50 -1.24 -21.44
CA ARG A 452 22.24 -0.62 -21.90
C ARG A 452 21.11 -0.79 -20.90
N TRP A 453 20.14 0.12 -20.97
CA TRP A 453 18.95 0.05 -20.14
C TRP A 453 17.71 -0.33 -20.93
N TYR A 454 16.84 -1.12 -20.31
CA TYR A 454 15.52 -1.45 -20.81
C TYR A 454 14.47 -0.78 -19.94
N PHE A 455 13.59 -0.01 -20.57
CA PHE A 455 12.50 0.69 -19.92
C PHE A 455 11.16 0.24 -20.48
N PRO A 456 10.51 -0.76 -19.87
CA PRO A 456 9.19 -1.21 -20.28
C PRO A 456 8.12 -0.17 -19.98
N ALA A 457 7.24 0.10 -20.95
CA ALA A 457 6.18 1.10 -20.88
C ALA A 457 4.95 0.66 -21.70
N GLY A 458 3.94 0.08 -21.03
CA GLY A 458 2.74 -0.40 -21.69
C GLY A 458 3.04 -1.44 -22.77
N THR A 459 2.75 -1.13 -24.03
CA THR A 459 2.97 -2.00 -25.20
C THR A 459 4.36 -1.85 -25.84
N GLU A 460 5.29 -1.20 -25.14
CA GLU A 460 6.57 -0.75 -25.68
C GLU A 460 7.70 -1.00 -24.68
N VAL A 461 8.91 -1.26 -25.18
CA VAL A 461 10.16 -1.21 -24.40
C VAL A 461 11.08 -0.21 -25.07
N TYR A 462 11.55 0.76 -24.29
CA TYR A 462 12.58 1.71 -24.72
C TYR A 462 13.95 1.18 -24.30
N LEU A 463 14.85 1.05 -25.25
CA LEU A 463 16.25 0.70 -25.04
C LEU A 463 17.05 2.00 -25.07
N ARG A 464 17.82 2.29 -24.02
CA ARG A 464 18.83 3.34 -24.03
C ARG A 464 20.17 2.71 -24.33
N ASN A 465 20.68 2.98 -25.53
CA ASN A 465 21.99 2.51 -25.96
C ASN A 465 23.12 3.25 -25.22
N SER A 466 24.33 2.71 -25.30
CA SER A 466 25.54 3.33 -24.74
C SER A 466 25.85 4.70 -25.36
N ASP A 467 25.46 4.92 -26.62
CA ASP A 467 25.59 6.19 -27.35
C ASP A 467 24.62 7.30 -26.88
N GLY A 468 23.66 6.93 -26.04
CA GLY A 468 22.69 7.87 -25.50
C GLY A 468 21.42 8.12 -26.30
N THR A 469 21.14 7.29 -27.28
CA THR A 469 19.89 7.34 -28.05
C THR A 469 18.87 6.31 -27.57
N PHE A 470 17.59 6.56 -27.87
CA PHE A 470 16.52 5.58 -27.68
C PHE A 470 16.31 4.71 -28.91
N LYS A 471 16.00 3.43 -28.69
CA LYS A 471 15.37 2.55 -29.66
C LYS A 471 14.13 1.92 -29.03
N LYS A 472 13.03 1.89 -29.76
CA LYS A 472 11.76 1.36 -29.30
C LYS A 472 11.51 -0.02 -29.91
N LYS A 473 11.00 -0.95 -29.09
CA LYS A 473 10.47 -2.24 -29.54
C LYS A 473 9.03 -2.40 -29.05
N THR A 474 8.14 -2.85 -29.93
CA THR A 474 6.77 -3.24 -29.55
C THR A 474 6.82 -4.55 -28.80
N THR A 475 6.07 -4.63 -27.70
CA THR A 475 6.10 -5.79 -26.82
C THR A 475 5.06 -6.82 -27.23
N PRO A 476 5.32 -8.12 -27.07
CA PRO A 476 4.34 -9.17 -27.37
C PRO A 476 3.11 -9.11 -26.45
N ARG A 477 3.25 -8.49 -25.28
CA ARG A 477 2.17 -8.25 -24.31
C ARG A 477 2.23 -6.85 -23.74
N ASN A 478 1.08 -6.32 -23.32
CA ASN A 478 1.01 -5.08 -22.56
C ASN A 478 1.59 -5.28 -21.15
N PHE A 479 2.70 -4.61 -20.83
CA PHE A 479 3.40 -4.60 -19.55
C PHE A 479 2.89 -3.55 -18.55
N ASN A 480 1.70 -3.01 -18.76
CA ASN A 480 1.10 -2.09 -17.80
C ASN A 480 0.80 -2.82 -16.48
N VAL A 481 1.43 -2.37 -15.39
CA VAL A 481 1.35 -3.00 -14.06
C VAL A 481 0.02 -2.73 -13.35
N SER A 482 -0.78 -1.75 -13.80
CA SER A 482 -2.11 -1.43 -13.23
C SER A 482 -3.18 -2.50 -13.49
N ALA A 483 -2.93 -3.45 -14.42
CA ALA A 483 -3.84 -4.53 -14.75
C ALA A 483 -3.69 -5.78 -13.84
N TYR A 484 -2.96 -5.70 -12.72
CA TYR A 484 -2.59 -6.81 -11.84
C TYR A 484 -1.91 -7.99 -12.59
N ARG A 485 -0.62 -8.23 -12.31
CA ARG A 485 0.19 -9.41 -12.72
C ARG A 485 0.90 -9.35 -14.09
N ARG A 486 1.55 -8.24 -14.43
CA ARG A 486 2.49 -8.22 -15.56
C ARG A 486 3.72 -7.42 -15.21
N ILE A 487 4.81 -8.10 -14.88
CA ILE A 487 6.04 -7.41 -14.47
C ILE A 487 7.20 -7.95 -15.31
N PRO A 488 7.69 -7.15 -16.26
CA PRO A 488 8.87 -7.48 -17.03
C PRO A 488 10.14 -7.33 -16.23
N PHE A 489 11.01 -8.34 -16.27
CA PHE A 489 12.36 -8.31 -15.71
C PHE A 489 13.37 -9.11 -16.54
N VAL A 490 14.28 -8.36 -17.14
CA VAL A 490 15.33 -8.82 -18.06
C VAL A 490 16.40 -9.65 -17.34
N ALA A 491 16.91 -10.64 -18.07
CA ALA A 491 18.12 -11.42 -17.81
C ALA A 491 19.11 -11.17 -18.98
N PRO A 492 20.36 -11.66 -18.93
CA PRO A 492 21.47 -11.07 -19.67
C PRO A 492 21.35 -11.22 -21.17
N ALA A 493 21.85 -10.21 -21.87
CA ALA A 493 22.46 -10.43 -23.17
C ALA A 493 23.64 -11.39 -23.00
N THR A 494 23.56 -12.58 -23.59
CA THR A 494 24.77 -13.23 -24.11
C THR A 494 25.03 -12.66 -25.49
N GLU A 495 26.26 -12.75 -26.00
CA GLU A 495 26.71 -12.10 -27.25
C GLU A 495 25.76 -12.31 -28.46
N ASP A 496 24.93 -13.36 -28.46
CA ASP A 496 24.00 -13.70 -29.54
C ASP A 496 22.48 -13.62 -29.20
N THR A 497 22.06 -13.42 -27.94
CA THR A 497 20.61 -13.35 -27.60
C THR A 497 20.27 -12.35 -26.49
N GLU A 498 19.54 -11.30 -26.86
CA GLU A 498 18.89 -10.39 -25.91
C GLU A 498 17.58 -11.03 -25.39
N LEU A 499 17.55 -11.52 -24.14
CA LEU A 499 16.39 -12.21 -23.56
C LEU A 499 15.73 -11.41 -22.43
N LEU A 500 14.42 -11.22 -22.51
CA LEU A 500 13.61 -10.59 -21.46
C LEU A 500 12.69 -11.62 -20.82
N TYR A 501 12.81 -11.84 -19.51
CA TYR A 501 11.91 -12.73 -18.76
C TYR A 501 10.81 -11.93 -18.08
N TYR A 502 9.62 -12.51 -17.94
CA TYR A 502 8.54 -11.81 -17.25
C TYR A 502 7.46 -12.73 -16.74
N CYS A 503 6.80 -12.27 -15.68
CA CYS A 503 5.56 -12.86 -15.20
C CYS A 503 4.38 -12.20 -15.91
N SER A 504 3.48 -12.99 -16.51
CA SER A 504 2.23 -12.52 -17.08
C SER A 504 1.10 -13.50 -16.78
N SER A 505 -0.02 -12.99 -16.26
CA SER A 505 -1.19 -13.83 -15.92
C SER A 505 -0.84 -15.01 -15.00
N GLY A 506 0.15 -14.82 -14.12
CA GLY A 506 0.63 -15.83 -13.18
C GLY A 506 1.58 -16.88 -13.77
N ARG A 507 2.07 -16.72 -15.01
CA ARG A 507 3.04 -17.64 -15.64
C ARG A 507 4.28 -16.90 -16.14
N LEU A 508 5.40 -17.61 -16.24
CA LEU A 508 6.65 -17.07 -16.77
C LEU A 508 6.73 -17.19 -18.30
N TYR A 509 7.34 -16.18 -18.92
CA TYR A 509 7.63 -16.11 -20.34
C TYR A 509 9.05 -15.60 -20.54
N LYS A 510 9.65 -15.97 -21.67
CA LYS A 510 10.85 -15.35 -22.21
C LYS A 510 10.57 -14.73 -23.57
N TRP A 511 11.13 -13.56 -23.82
CA TRP A 511 11.02 -12.85 -25.08
C TRP A 511 12.41 -12.55 -25.63
N ASN A 512 12.68 -13.07 -26.82
CA ASN A 512 13.91 -12.79 -27.54
C ASN A 512 13.73 -11.48 -28.31
N LEU A 513 14.46 -10.44 -27.90
CA LEU A 513 14.35 -9.11 -28.46
C LEU A 513 14.97 -9.03 -29.87
N ASN A 514 15.87 -9.94 -30.25
CA ASN A 514 16.50 -9.98 -31.57
C ASN A 514 15.54 -10.56 -32.62
N THR A 515 14.89 -11.68 -32.30
CA THR A 515 13.95 -12.39 -33.21
C THR A 515 12.49 -11.97 -33.03
N ASN A 516 12.19 -11.20 -31.98
CA ASN A 516 10.85 -10.83 -31.55
C ASN A 516 9.94 -12.03 -31.21
N VAL A 517 10.52 -13.15 -30.78
CA VAL A 517 9.77 -14.37 -30.43
C VAL A 517 9.52 -14.43 -28.92
N GLU A 518 8.25 -14.54 -28.52
CA GLU A 518 7.84 -14.87 -27.15
C GLU A 518 7.68 -16.39 -26.99
N THR A 519 8.19 -16.94 -25.90
CA THR A 519 8.03 -18.35 -25.51
C THR A 519 7.52 -18.42 -24.08
N ALA A 520 6.43 -19.17 -23.86
CA ALA A 520 5.96 -19.49 -22.52
C ALA A 520 6.91 -20.53 -21.89
N LEU A 521 7.34 -20.31 -20.65
CA LEU A 521 8.18 -21.28 -19.97
C LEU A 521 7.34 -22.47 -19.48
N PRO A 522 7.91 -23.70 -19.47
CA PRO A 522 7.28 -24.83 -18.80
C PRO A 522 6.85 -24.43 -17.39
N TRP A 523 5.58 -24.70 -17.06
CA TRP A 523 4.98 -24.31 -15.78
C TRP A 523 4.43 -25.53 -15.08
N ILE A 524 4.41 -25.49 -13.75
CA ILE A 524 3.81 -26.55 -12.96
C ILE A 524 2.29 -26.61 -13.21
N SER A 525 1.71 -27.80 -13.14
CA SER A 525 0.28 -28.02 -13.41
C SER A 525 -0.66 -27.49 -12.31
N ASP A 526 -0.10 -27.05 -11.19
CA ASP A 526 -0.85 -26.51 -10.06
C ASP A 526 -1.41 -25.12 -10.38
N THR A 527 -2.72 -25.04 -10.62
CA THR A 527 -3.42 -23.79 -10.95
C THR A 527 -3.47 -22.79 -9.80
N SER A 528 -3.20 -23.23 -8.56
CA SER A 528 -3.11 -22.33 -7.41
C SER A 528 -1.77 -21.59 -7.36
N PHE A 529 -0.75 -22.07 -8.08
CA PHE A 529 0.59 -21.49 -8.10
C PHE A 529 0.74 -20.48 -9.25
N SER A 530 1.08 -19.26 -8.89
CA SER A 530 1.28 -18.17 -9.84
C SER A 530 2.55 -17.39 -9.51
N CYS A 531 3.30 -16.96 -10.52
CA CYS A 531 4.30 -15.90 -10.29
C CYS A 531 3.59 -14.62 -9.83
N ALA A 532 4.20 -13.92 -8.87
CA ALA A 532 3.64 -12.80 -8.13
C ALA A 532 4.76 -11.81 -7.73
N GLY A 533 4.47 -10.91 -6.79
CA GLY A 533 5.39 -9.87 -6.31
C GLY A 533 5.60 -8.74 -7.32
N LYS A 534 6.59 -7.89 -7.05
CA LYS A 534 6.99 -6.70 -7.83
C LYS A 534 8.43 -6.77 -8.35
N THR A 535 9.14 -7.87 -8.14
CA THR A 535 10.55 -8.04 -8.55
C THR A 535 10.80 -9.50 -8.95
N MET A 536 11.57 -9.70 -10.02
CA MET A 536 12.17 -10.98 -10.39
C MET A 536 13.63 -10.72 -10.76
N LEU A 537 14.50 -11.65 -10.38
CA LEU A 537 15.95 -11.53 -10.53
C LEU A 537 16.43 -12.67 -11.42
N TYR A 538 17.43 -12.42 -12.23
CA TYR A 538 18.17 -13.48 -12.90
C TYR A 538 19.52 -13.68 -12.22
N ASP A 539 19.82 -14.92 -11.84
CA ASP A 539 21.11 -15.29 -11.28
C ASP A 539 22.04 -15.78 -12.41
N ASN A 540 23.04 -14.96 -12.72
CA ASN A 540 24.04 -15.26 -13.74
C ASN A 540 24.95 -16.43 -13.40
N SER A 541 25.14 -16.72 -12.10
CA SER A 541 26.10 -17.74 -11.68
C SER A 541 25.60 -19.16 -11.97
N ILE A 542 24.28 -19.34 -11.99
CA ILE A 542 23.62 -20.65 -12.13
C ILE A 542 22.51 -20.66 -13.18
N GLY A 543 22.25 -19.54 -13.85
CA GLY A 543 21.24 -19.45 -14.91
C GLY A 543 19.82 -19.67 -14.40
N SER A 544 19.42 -18.98 -13.33
CA SER A 544 18.10 -19.16 -12.70
C SER A 544 17.29 -17.87 -12.62
N LEU A 545 15.96 -17.99 -12.54
CA LEU A 545 15.06 -16.89 -12.19
C LEU A 545 14.60 -17.01 -10.75
N VAL A 546 14.80 -15.97 -9.95
CA VAL A 546 14.32 -15.89 -8.57
C VAL A 546 13.17 -14.90 -8.51
N PHE A 547 12.01 -15.33 -8.02
CA PHE A 547 10.78 -14.53 -8.04
C PHE A 547 9.88 -14.85 -6.85
N VAL A 548 8.98 -13.92 -6.55
CA VAL A 548 7.89 -14.18 -5.59
C VAL A 548 6.81 -15.00 -6.28
N TYR A 549 6.28 -16.02 -5.63
CA TYR A 549 5.08 -16.72 -6.09
C TYR A 549 3.93 -16.50 -5.11
N SER A 550 2.71 -16.67 -5.59
CA SER A 550 1.51 -16.82 -4.77
C SER A 550 0.90 -18.20 -4.97
N LYS A 551 0.63 -18.91 -3.87
CA LYS A 551 -0.04 -20.21 -3.84
C LYS A 551 -1.11 -20.23 -2.74
N ASN A 552 -2.36 -20.48 -3.10
CA ASN A 552 -3.50 -20.51 -2.15
C ASN A 552 -3.57 -19.25 -1.26
N GLY A 553 -3.24 -18.08 -1.81
CA GLY A 553 -3.24 -16.81 -1.08
C GLY A 553 -2.01 -16.58 -0.18
N LEU A 554 -1.07 -17.53 -0.11
CA LEU A 554 0.22 -17.36 0.56
C LEU A 554 1.27 -16.91 -0.45
N ASN A 555 2.25 -16.12 -0.01
CA ASN A 555 3.40 -15.73 -0.83
C ASN A 555 4.65 -16.46 -0.36
N GLY A 556 5.56 -16.71 -1.30
CA GLY A 556 6.88 -17.26 -1.03
C GLY A 556 7.87 -16.88 -2.11
N VAL A 557 9.11 -17.34 -2.00
CA VAL A 557 10.16 -17.15 -3.01
C VAL A 557 10.40 -18.48 -3.72
N ALA A 558 10.48 -18.44 -5.04
CA ALA A 558 10.79 -19.59 -5.90
C ALA A 558 12.01 -19.28 -6.77
N GLU A 559 12.72 -20.34 -7.13
CA GLU A 559 13.84 -20.30 -8.07
C GLU A 559 13.54 -21.28 -9.23
N TYR A 560 13.64 -20.79 -10.46
CA TYR A 560 13.45 -21.54 -11.69
C TYR A 560 14.81 -21.73 -12.36
N TYR A 561 15.26 -22.97 -12.49
CA TYR A 561 16.53 -23.30 -13.14
C TYR A 561 16.34 -23.49 -14.65
N ASP A 562 17.34 -23.09 -15.43
CA ASP A 562 17.39 -23.28 -16.89
C ASP A 562 16.16 -22.73 -17.66
N PRO A 563 15.88 -21.42 -17.57
CA PRO A 563 14.67 -20.79 -18.11
C PRO A 563 14.60 -20.63 -19.64
#